data_AF-X0XFV8-F1
#
_entry.id   AF-X0XFV8-F1
#
_cell.length_a   1.000
_cell.length_b   1.000
_cell.length_c   1.000
_cell.angle_alpha   90.00
_cell.angle_beta   90.00
_cell.angle_gamma   90.00
#
_symmetry.space_group_name_H-M   'P 1'
#
loop_
_entity.id
_entity.type
_entity.pdbx_description
1 polymer ?
#
loop_
_entity_poly.entity_id
_entity_poly.type
_entity_poly.pdbx_seq_one_letter_code
_entity_poly.pdbx_strand_id
1 'polypeptide(L)'
;MSSPSEIYEKIYEDFKRDPNIIGFFLGGSRGKGLQTKYSDYDVYIIVKDNVIKKYKEGFPKHKYEGVDLLIFSCSEFKKYAQWGSSDAWDRYSFSHVKVLIDKDGKIQELLDEKGKIPEKYLSKFIVGSLDAYINYLYRSLKCIRDGDI
;
A
#
# COMPACT_ATOMS: atom_id res chain seq x y z
N MET A 1 -13.04 11.57 21.33
CA MET A 1 -13.00 10.63 20.19
C MET A 1 -11.80 9.72 20.40
N SER A 2 -11.89 8.44 20.06
CA SER A 2 -10.73 7.53 20.11
C SER A 2 -9.63 8.04 19.17
N SER A 3 -8.39 7.95 19.60
CA SER A 3 -7.21 8.29 18.78
C SER A 3 -7.06 7.31 17.59
N PRO A 4 -6.36 7.69 16.51
CA PRO A 4 -6.10 6.79 15.39
C PRO A 4 -5.42 5.48 15.81
N SER A 5 -4.55 5.54 16.82
CA SER A 5 -3.89 4.35 17.38
C SER A 5 -4.87 3.39 18.05
N GLU A 6 -5.79 3.91 18.87
CA GLU A 6 -6.80 3.07 19.53
C GLU A 6 -7.79 2.47 18.51
N ILE A 7 -8.11 3.21 17.45
CA ILE A 7 -8.94 2.72 16.35
C ILE A 7 -8.22 1.58 15.61
N TYR A 8 -6.96 1.78 15.26
CA TYR A 8 -6.13 0.75 14.61
C TYR A 8 -6.06 -0.53 15.44
N GLU A 9 -5.73 -0.43 16.74
CA GLU A 9 -5.60 -1.60 17.62
C GLU A 9 -6.92 -2.36 17.73
N LYS A 10 -8.05 -1.64 17.82
CA LYS A 10 -9.37 -2.27 17.84
C LYS A 10 -9.66 -3.03 16.55
N ILE A 11 -9.41 -2.40 15.39
CA ILE A 11 -9.60 -3.04 14.08
C ILE A 11 -8.73 -4.28 13.96
N TYR A 12 -7.46 -4.18 14.34
CA TYR A 12 -6.52 -5.31 14.32
C TYR A 12 -7.04 -6.47 15.18
N GLU A 13 -7.47 -6.21 16.42
CA GLU A 13 -7.97 -7.24 17.32
C GLU A 13 -9.27 -7.90 16.85
N ASP A 14 -10.19 -7.11 16.27
CA ASP A 14 -11.42 -7.62 15.67
C ASP A 14 -11.08 -8.53 14.46
N PHE A 15 -10.19 -8.08 13.58
CA PHE A 15 -9.91 -8.72 12.30
C PHE A 15 -8.99 -9.95 12.44
N LYS A 16 -8.16 -9.97 13.47
CA LYS A 16 -7.38 -11.15 13.88
C LYS A 16 -8.27 -12.37 14.11
N ARG A 17 -9.44 -12.17 14.71
CA ARG A 17 -10.41 -13.23 15.05
C ARG A 17 -11.37 -13.56 13.91
N ASP A 18 -11.51 -12.67 12.95
CA ASP A 18 -12.47 -12.81 11.86
C ASP A 18 -12.01 -13.84 10.80
N PRO A 19 -12.72 -14.97 10.62
CA PRO A 19 -12.31 -16.04 9.71
C PRO A 19 -12.35 -15.66 8.22
N ASN A 20 -12.89 -14.50 7.85
CA ASN A 20 -12.92 -14.02 6.47
C ASN A 20 -11.72 -13.15 6.10
N ILE A 21 -10.98 -12.64 7.10
CA ILE A 21 -9.72 -11.94 6.90
C ILE A 21 -8.62 -12.97 6.68
N ILE A 22 -7.97 -12.92 5.53
CA ILE A 22 -6.84 -13.81 5.17
C ILE A 22 -5.50 -13.08 5.20
N GLY A 23 -5.52 -11.74 5.07
CA GLY A 23 -4.34 -10.88 5.10
C GLY A 23 -4.63 -9.58 5.85
N PHE A 24 -3.68 -9.10 6.64
CA PHE A 24 -3.74 -7.77 7.27
C PHE A 24 -2.33 -7.21 7.44
N PHE A 25 -2.12 -5.97 7.03
CA PHE A 25 -0.83 -5.30 7.19
C PHE A 25 -0.97 -3.77 7.20
N LEU A 26 0.06 -3.12 7.74
CA LEU A 26 0.21 -1.67 7.61
C LEU A 26 1.05 -1.34 6.39
N GLY A 27 0.57 -0.42 5.56
CA GLY A 27 1.36 0.21 4.51
C GLY A 27 1.98 1.52 4.99
N GLY A 28 2.41 2.34 4.02
CA GLY A 28 2.87 3.69 4.28
C GLY A 28 4.06 3.76 5.25
N SER A 29 4.16 4.89 5.96
CA SER A 29 5.28 5.13 6.88
C SER A 29 5.31 4.14 8.04
N ARG A 30 4.15 3.75 8.60
CA ARG A 30 4.05 2.79 9.71
C ARG A 30 4.41 1.37 9.30
N GLY A 31 3.98 0.94 8.12
CA GLY A 31 4.35 -0.36 7.55
C GLY A 31 5.84 -0.52 7.31
N LYS A 32 6.51 0.60 7.01
CA LYS A 32 7.96 0.67 6.73
C LYS A 32 8.82 1.00 7.96
N GLY A 33 8.22 1.26 9.12
CA GLY A 33 8.95 1.68 10.32
C GLY A 33 9.52 3.11 10.27
N LEU A 34 8.96 3.97 9.41
CA LEU A 34 9.38 5.36 9.17
C LEU A 34 8.37 6.39 9.71
N GLN A 35 7.46 5.97 10.58
CA GLN A 35 6.38 6.81 11.07
C GLN A 35 6.86 7.93 12.00
N THR A 36 6.12 9.03 12.01
CA THR A 36 6.26 10.13 12.96
C THR A 36 4.96 10.29 13.77
N LYS A 37 4.93 11.25 14.70
CA LYS A 37 3.70 11.62 15.41
C LYS A 37 2.58 12.15 14.50
N TYR A 38 2.90 12.55 13.27
CA TYR A 38 1.95 13.05 12.28
C TYR A 38 1.51 11.97 11.27
N SER A 39 2.07 10.77 11.35
CA SER A 39 1.70 9.68 10.45
C SER A 39 0.32 9.11 10.79
N ASP A 40 -0.52 9.01 9.77
CA ASP A 40 -1.74 8.24 9.73
C ASP A 40 -1.46 6.71 9.68
N TYR A 41 -2.53 5.93 9.60
CA TYR A 41 -2.49 4.47 9.47
C TYR A 41 -3.09 4.04 8.12
N ASP A 42 -2.24 3.57 7.20
CA ASP A 42 -2.68 2.89 5.98
C ASP A 42 -2.89 1.40 6.26
N VAL A 43 -4.13 0.98 6.48
CA VAL A 43 -4.47 -0.40 6.85
C VAL A 43 -4.93 -1.18 5.63
N TYR A 44 -4.14 -2.17 5.21
CA TYR A 44 -4.51 -3.08 4.14
C TYR A 44 -5.16 -4.33 4.72
N ILE A 45 -6.35 -4.66 4.20
CA ILE A 45 -7.16 -5.78 4.64
C ILE A 45 -7.45 -6.65 3.41
N ILE A 46 -6.99 -7.90 3.45
CA ILE A 46 -7.27 -8.89 2.42
C ILE A 46 -8.31 -9.87 2.94
N VAL A 47 -9.44 -9.95 2.22
CA VAL A 47 -10.57 -10.81 2.57
C VAL A 47 -10.80 -11.91 1.54
N LYS A 48 -11.60 -12.92 1.92
CA LYS A 48 -12.11 -13.91 0.97
C LYS A 48 -12.94 -13.24 -0.13
N ASP A 49 -12.86 -13.76 -1.35
CA ASP A 49 -13.52 -13.15 -2.52
C ASP A 49 -15.04 -13.03 -2.38
N ASN A 50 -15.69 -14.00 -1.74
CA ASN A 50 -17.15 -14.01 -1.59
C ASN A 50 -17.70 -12.96 -0.62
N VAL A 51 -16.86 -12.32 0.21
CA VAL A 51 -17.31 -11.34 1.21
C VAL A 51 -16.93 -9.90 0.88
N ILE A 52 -16.13 -9.66 -0.17
CA ILE A 52 -15.53 -8.36 -0.48
C ILE A 52 -16.51 -7.19 -0.47
N LYS A 53 -17.68 -7.37 -1.07
CA LYS A 53 -18.73 -6.34 -1.15
C LYS A 53 -19.17 -5.89 0.25
N LYS A 54 -19.46 -6.85 1.13
CA LYS A 54 -19.87 -6.58 2.52
C LYS A 54 -18.81 -5.81 3.28
N TYR A 55 -17.52 -6.15 3.11
CA TYR A 55 -16.44 -5.46 3.81
C TYR A 55 -16.24 -4.03 3.29
N LYS A 56 -16.23 -3.82 1.97
CA LYS A 56 -16.12 -2.46 1.40
C LYS A 56 -17.28 -1.55 1.83
N GLU A 57 -18.50 -2.08 1.91
CA GLU A 57 -19.67 -1.33 2.39
C GLU A 57 -19.61 -1.05 3.91
N GLY A 58 -19.20 -2.02 4.73
CA GLY A 58 -19.12 -1.87 6.18
C GLY A 58 -17.93 -1.02 6.65
N PHE A 59 -16.87 -0.97 5.85
CA PHE A 59 -15.59 -0.35 6.18
C PHE A 59 -15.08 0.50 5.00
N PRO A 60 -15.78 1.61 4.66
CA PRO A 60 -15.30 2.56 3.66
C PRO A 60 -13.93 3.13 4.05
N LYS A 61 -13.14 3.50 3.04
CA LYS A 61 -11.73 3.92 3.18
C LYS A 61 -11.51 4.96 4.29
N HIS A 62 -12.29 6.04 4.27
CA HIS A 62 -12.14 7.17 5.19
C HIS A 62 -13.18 7.15 6.32
N LYS A 63 -13.56 5.95 6.80
CA LYS A 63 -14.52 5.81 7.91
C LYS A 63 -14.02 6.44 9.20
N TYR A 64 -12.70 6.45 9.40
CA TYR A 64 -12.05 6.89 10.62
C TYR A 64 -10.98 7.94 10.28
N GLU A 65 -10.96 9.04 11.03
CA GLU A 65 -9.95 10.07 10.85
C GLU A 65 -8.56 9.52 11.22
N GLY A 66 -7.58 9.71 10.33
CA GLY A 66 -6.21 9.23 10.51
C GLY A 66 -6.02 7.72 10.37
N VAL A 67 -7.03 6.97 9.91
CA VAL A 67 -6.94 5.55 9.60
C VAL A 67 -7.64 5.25 8.28
N ASP A 68 -6.85 5.02 7.23
CA ASP A 68 -7.34 4.68 5.90
C ASP A 68 -7.46 3.16 5.75
N LEU A 69 -8.64 2.68 5.33
CA LEU A 69 -8.92 1.26 5.14
C LEU A 69 -8.88 0.88 3.66
N LEU A 70 -7.85 0.13 3.26
CA LEU A 70 -7.69 -0.40 1.91
C LEU A 70 -8.09 -1.88 1.88
N ILE A 71 -9.30 -2.15 1.40
CA ILE A 71 -9.87 -3.49 1.41
C ILE A 71 -9.83 -4.10 0.02
N PHE A 72 -9.20 -5.26 -0.08
CA PHE A 72 -9.13 -6.05 -1.30
C PHE A 72 -9.63 -7.47 -1.03
N SER A 73 -10.23 -8.08 -2.05
CA SER A 73 -10.27 -9.54 -2.06
C SER A 73 -8.92 -10.13 -2.44
N CYS A 74 -8.71 -11.43 -2.22
CA CYS A 74 -7.50 -12.12 -2.70
C CYS A 74 -7.29 -11.91 -4.21
N SER A 75 -8.35 -12.07 -5.01
CA SER A 75 -8.25 -11.91 -6.46
C SER A 75 -8.04 -10.46 -6.91
N GLU A 76 -8.67 -9.49 -6.23
CA GLU A 76 -8.42 -8.07 -6.48
C GLU A 76 -6.98 -7.70 -6.15
N PHE A 77 -6.46 -8.11 -4.99
CA PHE A 77 -5.10 -7.79 -4.56
C PHE A 77 -4.05 -8.39 -5.49
N LYS A 78 -4.27 -9.61 -5.99
CA LYS A 78 -3.40 -10.23 -7.01
C LYS A 78 -3.28 -9.37 -8.28
N LYS A 79 -4.37 -8.75 -8.72
CA LYS A 79 -4.43 -7.89 -9.91
C LYS A 79 -3.92 -6.47 -9.65
N TYR A 80 -4.11 -5.98 -8.44
CA TYR A 80 -3.67 -4.64 -8.05
C TYR A 80 -2.16 -4.48 -8.17
N ALA A 81 -1.71 -3.31 -8.63
CA ALA A 81 -0.29 -2.99 -8.83
C ALA A 81 0.49 -4.05 -9.65
N GLN A 82 -0.16 -4.72 -10.60
CA GLN A 82 0.54 -5.57 -11.57
C GLN A 82 1.44 -4.73 -12.47
N TRP A 83 2.52 -5.33 -12.95
CA TRP A 83 3.44 -4.63 -13.85
C TRP A 83 2.73 -4.18 -15.12
N GLY A 84 2.80 -2.88 -15.43
CA GLY A 84 2.14 -2.28 -16.59
C GLY A 84 0.64 -1.98 -16.42
N SER A 85 0.05 -2.22 -15.23
CA SER A 85 -1.31 -1.75 -14.94
C SER A 85 -1.33 -0.25 -14.63
N SER A 86 -2.51 0.37 -14.63
CA SER A 86 -2.72 1.75 -14.21
C SER A 86 -2.25 2.02 -12.78
N ASP A 87 -2.20 0.99 -11.95
CA ASP A 87 -1.85 1.07 -10.53
C ASP A 87 -0.42 0.57 -10.27
N ALA A 88 0.37 0.32 -11.32
CA ALA A 88 1.75 -0.18 -11.19
C ALA A 88 2.66 0.76 -10.40
N TRP A 89 2.33 2.06 -10.35
CA TRP A 89 3.05 3.06 -9.56
C TRP A 89 3.02 2.75 -8.06
N ASP A 90 1.97 2.06 -7.57
CA ASP A 90 1.79 1.79 -6.14
C ASP A 90 2.58 0.56 -5.67
N ARG A 91 3.30 -0.14 -6.58
CA ARG A 91 4.14 -1.29 -6.21
C ARG A 91 5.12 -0.99 -5.09
N TYR A 92 5.71 0.21 -5.10
CA TYR A 92 6.66 0.65 -4.08
C TYR A 92 6.02 0.79 -2.68
N SER A 93 4.70 0.91 -2.57
CA SER A 93 4.00 0.92 -1.28
C SER A 93 4.12 -0.43 -0.55
N PHE A 94 4.35 -1.52 -1.29
CA PHE A 94 4.51 -2.87 -0.75
C PHE A 94 5.95 -3.25 -0.42
N SER A 95 6.95 -2.46 -0.83
CA SER A 95 8.35 -2.76 -0.50
C SER A 95 8.61 -2.59 0.99
N HIS A 96 9.33 -3.54 1.59
CA HIS A 96 9.76 -3.50 3.01
C HIS A 96 8.62 -3.50 4.04
N VAL A 97 7.43 -3.96 3.65
CA VAL A 97 6.28 -4.09 4.53
C VAL A 97 6.15 -5.54 5.00
N LYS A 98 5.68 -5.74 6.24
CA LYS A 98 5.41 -7.07 6.81
C LYS A 98 3.93 -7.29 7.05
N VAL A 99 3.48 -8.50 6.74
CA VAL A 99 2.13 -8.96 7.02
C VAL A 99 1.98 -9.34 8.48
N LEU A 100 0.94 -8.82 9.13
CA LEU A 100 0.65 -9.03 10.55
C LEU A 100 -0.32 -10.20 10.77
N ILE A 101 -1.26 -10.39 9.84
CA ILE A 101 -2.14 -11.57 9.80
C ILE A 101 -1.98 -12.20 8.42
N ASP A 102 -1.51 -13.43 8.36
CA ASP A 102 -1.40 -14.21 7.13
C ASP A 102 -1.89 -15.64 7.40
N LYS A 103 -3.17 -15.91 7.11
CA LYS A 103 -3.81 -17.18 7.53
C LYS A 103 -3.51 -18.34 6.59
N ASP A 104 -3.19 -18.05 5.33
CA ASP A 104 -2.82 -19.06 4.34
C ASP A 104 -1.32 -19.05 4.00
N GLY A 105 -0.56 -18.10 4.57
CA GLY A 105 0.88 -17.94 4.37
C GLY A 105 1.26 -17.36 3.01
N LYS A 106 0.28 -16.92 2.20
CA LYS A 106 0.50 -16.50 0.81
C LYS A 106 0.50 -14.99 0.64
N ILE A 107 0.03 -14.25 1.63
CA ILE A 107 -0.10 -12.80 1.52
C ILE A 107 1.29 -12.14 1.60
N GLN A 108 2.18 -12.60 2.48
CA GLN A 108 3.54 -12.08 2.54
C GLN A 108 4.31 -12.36 1.24
N GLU A 109 4.18 -13.56 0.67
CA GLU A 109 4.84 -13.91 -0.60
C GLU A 109 4.36 -13.00 -1.75
N LEU A 110 3.04 -12.78 -1.85
CA LEU A 110 2.47 -11.89 -2.85
C LEU A 110 2.92 -10.43 -2.66
N LEU A 111 3.03 -9.98 -1.41
CA LEU A 111 3.50 -8.64 -1.07
C LEU A 111 4.99 -8.47 -1.43
N ASP A 112 5.82 -9.47 -1.15
CA ASP A 112 7.25 -9.48 -1.48
C ASP A 112 7.50 -9.50 -3.00
N GLU A 113 6.65 -10.16 -3.78
CA GLU A 113 6.68 -10.10 -5.25
C GLU A 113 6.35 -8.69 -5.74
N LYS A 114 5.24 -8.12 -5.24
CA LYS A 114 4.79 -6.78 -5.63
C LYS A 114 5.80 -5.70 -5.29
N GLY A 115 6.45 -5.81 -4.14
CA GLY A 115 7.47 -4.87 -3.66
C GLY A 115 8.77 -4.87 -4.47
N LYS A 116 8.92 -5.77 -5.45
CA LYS A 116 10.10 -5.88 -6.32
C LYS A 116 9.79 -5.49 -7.75
N ILE A 117 10.81 -5.00 -8.44
CA ILE A 117 10.80 -4.85 -9.90
C ILE A 117 11.17 -6.22 -10.49
N PRO A 118 10.36 -6.82 -11.37
CA PRO A 118 10.71 -8.08 -12.00
C PRO A 118 12.00 -7.95 -12.81
N GLU A 119 12.88 -8.95 -12.73
CA GLU A 119 14.24 -8.92 -13.31
C GLU A 119 14.25 -8.52 -14.80
N LYS A 120 13.32 -9.07 -15.60
CA LYS A 120 13.15 -8.74 -17.02
C LYS A 120 12.88 -7.26 -17.32
N TYR A 121 12.43 -6.50 -16.33
CA TYR A 121 12.16 -5.07 -16.47
C TYR A 121 13.18 -4.19 -15.75
N LEU A 122 14.05 -4.76 -14.92
CA LEU A 122 14.89 -4.03 -13.98
C LEU A 122 15.80 -3.02 -14.67
N SER A 123 16.59 -3.45 -15.65
CA SER A 123 17.52 -2.56 -16.37
C SER A 123 16.78 -1.42 -17.08
N LYS A 124 15.72 -1.73 -17.84
CA LYS A 124 14.93 -0.73 -18.56
C LYS A 124 14.26 0.26 -17.59
N PHE A 125 13.75 -0.23 -16.47
CA PHE A 125 13.13 0.59 -15.44
C PHE A 125 14.15 1.55 -14.81
N ILE A 126 15.31 1.05 -14.37
CA ILE A 126 16.36 1.88 -13.76
C ILE A 126 16.82 2.98 -14.72
N VAL A 127 17.15 2.63 -15.96
CA VAL A 127 17.60 3.61 -16.97
C VAL A 127 16.53 4.66 -17.22
N GLY A 128 15.28 4.25 -17.43
CA GLY A 128 14.17 5.18 -17.66
C GLY A 128 13.86 6.07 -16.47
N SER A 129 13.89 5.53 -15.24
CA SER A 129 13.67 6.31 -14.03
C SER A 129 14.78 7.33 -13.77
N LEU A 130 16.05 6.96 -14.01
CA LEU A 130 17.17 7.87 -13.83
C LEU A 130 17.17 8.99 -14.87
N ASP A 131 16.92 8.65 -16.14
CA ASP A 131 16.78 9.64 -17.22
C ASP A 131 15.65 10.63 -16.92
N ALA A 132 14.47 10.13 -16.52
CA ALA A 132 13.35 10.97 -16.13
C ALA A 132 13.69 11.89 -14.95
N TYR A 133 14.35 11.37 -13.91
CA TYR A 133 14.76 12.17 -12.75
C TYR A 133 15.71 13.31 -13.15
N ILE A 134 16.75 13.01 -13.94
CA ILE A 134 17.70 14.03 -14.44
C ILE A 134 16.96 15.08 -15.28
N ASN A 135 16.04 14.64 -16.14
CA ASN A 135 15.25 15.55 -16.97
C ASN A 135 14.36 16.48 -16.13
N TYR A 136 13.68 15.93 -15.13
CA TYR A 136 12.83 16.72 -14.23
C TYR A 136 13.63 17.70 -13.38
N LEU A 137 14.79 17.30 -12.87
CA LEU A 137 15.70 18.21 -12.16
C LEU A 137 16.21 19.33 -13.06
N TYR A 138 16.64 19.01 -14.28
CA TYR A 138 17.07 20.03 -15.24
C TYR A 138 15.95 21.02 -15.57
N ARG A 139 14.72 20.54 -15.78
CA ARG A 139 13.55 21.37 -16.04
C ARG A 139 13.20 22.25 -14.84
N SER A 140 13.20 21.72 -13.62
CA SER A 140 12.91 22.52 -12.42
C SER A 140 13.93 23.65 -12.22
N LEU A 141 15.21 23.38 -12.47
CA LEU A 141 16.25 24.41 -12.41
C LEU A 141 16.08 25.49 -13.49
N LYS A 142 15.61 25.13 -14.69
CA LYS A 142 15.25 26.13 -15.71
C LYS A 142 14.06 26.99 -15.28
N CYS A 143 13.00 26.38 -14.75
CA CYS A 143 11.84 27.09 -14.24
C CYS A 143 12.27 28.10 -13.15
N ILE A 144 13.10 27.67 -12.19
CA ILE A 144 13.68 28.56 -11.16
C ILE A 144 14.48 29.71 -11.77
N ARG A 145 15.38 29.43 -12.72
CA ARG A 145 16.19 30.45 -13.40
C ARG A 145 15.31 31.48 -14.12
N ASP A 146 14.21 31.03 -14.71
CA ASP A 146 13.31 31.84 -15.52
C ASP A 146 12.20 32.50 -14.68
N GLY A 147 12.14 32.24 -13.36
CA GLY A 147 11.18 32.83 -12.42
C GLY A 147 9.80 32.17 -12.38
N ASP A 148 9.69 30.94 -12.90
CA ASP A 148 8.47 30.12 -12.92
C ASP A 148 8.50 29.15 -11.72
N ILE A 149 7.88 29.55 -10.60
CA ILE A 149 7.93 28.85 -9.30
C ILE A 149 6.55 28.33 -8.91
#